data_AF-A0AAV1S6I2-F1
#
_entry.id   AF-A0AAV1S6I2-F1
#
_cell.length_a   1.000
_cell.length_b   1.000
_cell.length_c   1.000
_cell.angle_alpha   90.00
_cell.angle_beta   90.00
_cell.angle_gamma   90.00
#
_symmetry.space_group_name_H-M   'P 1'
#
loop_
_entity.id
_entity.type
_entity.pdbx_description
1 polymer ?
#
loop_
_entity_poly.entity_id
_entity_poly.type
_entity_poly.pdbx_seq_one_letter_code
_entity_poly.pdbx_strand_id
1 'polypeptide(L)' 'MKGIEKKTILHFYFYDVPSGKDQTSTAIAQPLNMTEAVNFLGSTFMADDLMREGPEPISKLVGRAQGIYAFAS' A
#
# COMPACT_ATOMS: atom_id res chain seq x y z
N MET A 1 4.19 39.59 2.66
CA MET A 1 3.31 39.02 3.71
C MET A 1 3.76 37.60 3.96
N LYS A 2 4.05 37.22 5.21
CA LYS A 2 4.47 35.85 5.55
C LYS A 2 3.19 34.98 5.52
N GLY A 3 3.20 33.87 4.79
CA GLY A 3 2.05 32.96 4.74
C GLY A 3 1.71 32.39 6.12
N ILE A 4 0.43 32.28 6.46
CA ILE A 4 -0.03 31.65 7.70
C ILE A 4 0.18 30.15 7.56
N GLU A 5 0.89 29.56 8.52
CA GLU A 5 1.05 28.11 8.62
C GLU A 5 -0.30 27.42 8.83
N LYS A 6 -0.55 26.31 8.12
CA LYS A 6 -1.77 25.52 8.24
C LYS A 6 -1.43 24.07 8.56
N LYS A 7 -2.20 23.46 9.48
CA LYS A 7 -2.14 22.03 9.81
C LYS A 7 -3.43 21.34 9.38
N THR A 8 -3.30 20.17 8.77
CA THR A 8 -4.42 19.30 8.38
C THR A 8 -4.19 17.92 8.99
N ILE A 9 -5.24 17.32 9.57
CA ILE A 9 -5.23 15.94 10.05
C ILE A 9 -6.03 15.11 9.06
N LEU A 10 -5.41 14.07 8.50
CA LEU A 10 -6.03 13.15 7.55
C LEU A 10 -6.24 11.80 8.23
N HIS A 11 -7.40 11.20 8.01
CA HIS A 11 -7.72 9.84 8.44
C HIS A 11 -8.40 9.12 7.28
N PHE A 12 -7.88 7.96 6.92
CA PHE A 12 -8.36 7.11 5.84
C PHE A 12 -7.84 5.69 6.04
N TYR A 13 -8.42 4.76 5.31
CA TYR A 13 -8.08 3.34 5.34
C TYR A 13 -7.36 2.97 4.05
N PHE A 14 -6.23 2.27 4.18
CA PHE A 14 -5.37 1.82 3.10
C PHE A 14 -5.62 0.33 2.83
N TYR A 15 -5.80 -0.04 1.56
CA TYR A 15 -6.15 -1.39 1.13
C TYR A 15 -5.08 -1.94 0.17
N ASP A 16 -4.16 -2.74 0.72
CA ASP A 16 -3.17 -3.50 -0.04
C ASP A 16 -3.72 -4.88 -0.38
N VAL A 17 -3.84 -5.16 -1.68
CA VAL A 17 -4.36 -6.42 -2.22
C VAL A 17 -3.29 -7.03 -3.15
N PRO A 18 -2.37 -7.86 -2.61
CA PRO A 18 -1.20 -8.33 -3.37
C PRO A 18 -1.48 -9.53 -4.30
N SER A 19 -2.72 -10.03 -4.34
CA SER A 19 -3.08 -11.18 -5.17
C SER A 19 -4.58 -11.25 -5.46
N GLY A 20 -4.96 -12.10 -6.41
CA GLY A 20 -6.35 -12.29 -6.83
C GLY A 20 -6.73 -11.41 -8.01
N LYS A 21 -8.01 -11.47 -8.40
CA LYS A 21 -8.53 -10.80 -9.61
C LYS A 21 -8.41 -9.28 -9.55
N ASP A 22 -8.59 -8.72 -8.37
CA ASP A 22 -8.65 -7.27 -8.13
C ASP A 22 -7.39 -6.79 -7.38
N GLN A 23 -6.24 -7.41 -7.65
CA GLN A 23 -4.98 -7.03 -7.04
C GLN A 23 -4.64 -5.55 -7.30
N THR A 24 -4.16 -4.87 -6.27
CA THR A 24 -3.74 -3.46 -6.31
C THR A 24 -2.24 -3.29 -6.10
N SER A 25 -1.57 -4.36 -5.68
CA SER A 25 -0.11 -4.45 -5.64
C SER A 25 0.37 -5.76 -6.26
N THR A 26 1.60 -5.76 -6.76
CA THR A 26 2.22 -6.95 -7.38
C THR A 26 3.68 -7.03 -7.00
N ALA A 27 4.16 -8.24 -6.71
CA ALA A 27 5.58 -8.49 -6.52
C ALA A 27 6.34 -8.17 -7.82
N ILE A 28 7.44 -7.42 -7.70
CA ILE A 28 8.34 -7.07 -8.81
C ILE A 28 9.76 -7.62 -8.63
N ALA A 29 10.11 -8.00 -7.40
CA ALA A 29 11.34 -8.72 -7.08
C ALA A 29 11.11 -9.59 -5.84
N GLN A 30 11.58 -10.84 -5.87
CA GLN A 30 11.47 -11.77 -4.75
C GLN A 30 12.64 -12.77 -4.74
N PRO A 31 13.02 -13.33 -3.58
CA PRO A 31 14.03 -14.38 -3.51
C PRO A 31 13.61 -15.63 -4.31
N LEU A 32 14.56 -16.26 -5.02
CA LEU A 32 14.29 -17.44 -5.86
C LEU A 32 13.88 -18.69 -5.07
N ASN A 33 14.30 -18.80 -3.81
CA ASN A 33 14.08 -19.96 -2.95
C ASN A 33 13.15 -19.64 -1.77
N MET A 34 11.99 -19.02 -2.05
CA MET A 34 10.95 -18.88 -1.04
C MET A 34 10.43 -20.27 -0.66
N THR A 35 10.68 -20.70 0.57
CA THR A 35 9.95 -21.81 1.20
C THR A 35 8.89 -21.22 2.13
N GLU A 36 7.85 -21.97 2.51
CA GLU A 36 6.83 -21.48 3.47
C GLU A 36 7.42 -21.02 4.81
N ALA A 37 8.67 -21.42 5.11
CA ALA A 37 9.40 -21.04 6.31
C ALA A 37 10.39 -19.87 6.11
N VAL A 38 10.54 -19.31 4.90
CA VAL A 38 11.62 -18.37 4.57
C VAL A 38 11.10 -16.94 4.43
N ASN A 39 11.71 -16.08 5.26
CA ASN A 39 11.59 -14.64 5.33
C ASN A 39 11.31 -13.96 3.97
N PHE A 40 10.30 -13.10 3.95
CA PHE A 40 9.97 -12.23 2.83
C PHE A 40 11.03 -11.15 2.57
N LEU A 41 12.13 -11.10 3.34
CA LEU A 41 13.18 -10.09 3.25
C LEU A 41 13.61 -9.83 1.79
N GLY A 42 13.54 -8.57 1.37
CA GLY A 42 13.87 -8.12 0.02
C GLY A 42 12.75 -8.29 -1.00
N SER A 43 11.67 -9.00 -0.67
CA SER A 43 10.48 -9.05 -1.53
C SER A 43 9.92 -7.65 -1.69
N THR A 44 9.82 -7.19 -2.92
CA THR A 44 9.51 -5.81 -3.30
C THR A 44 8.28 -5.80 -4.18
N PHE A 45 7.36 -4.86 -3.92
CA PHE A 45 6.07 -4.77 -4.56
C PHE A 45 5.87 -3.39 -5.19
N MET A 46 5.30 -3.36 -6.39
CA MET A 46 4.75 -2.14 -7.00
C MET A 46 3.29 -2.03 -6.55
N ALA A 47 2.90 -0.86 -6.01
CA ALA A 47 1.58 -0.64 -5.42
C ALA A 47 0.85 0.52 -6.09
N ASP A 48 -0.46 0.33 -6.29
CA ASP A 48 -1.44 1.32 -6.67
C ASP A 48 -2.70 1.10 -5.82
N ASP A 49 -2.53 1.24 -4.51
CA ASP A 49 -3.51 0.81 -3.50
C ASP A 49 -4.62 1.82 -3.26
N LEU A 50 -5.81 1.32 -2.93
CA LEU A 50 -6.98 2.17 -2.67
C LEU A 50 -6.87 2.84 -1.29
N MET A 51 -7.22 4.13 -1.22
CA MET A 51 -7.45 4.83 0.05
C MET A 51 -8.92 5.26 0.15
N ARG A 52 -9.61 4.82 1.22
CA ARG A 52 -11.04 5.12 1.43
C ARG A 52 -11.30 5.82 2.75
N GLU A 53 -12.44 6.52 2.81
CA GLU A 53 -12.88 7.24 4.02
C GLU A 53 -13.24 6.30 5.18
N GLY A 54 -13.68 5.07 4.89
CA GLY A 54 -14.06 4.06 5.88
C GLY A 54 -13.40 2.69 5.65
N PRO A 55 -13.50 1.77 6.61
CA PRO A 55 -12.99 0.40 6.51
C PRO A 55 -13.84 -0.53 5.64
N GLU A 56 -15.03 -0.09 5.21
CA GLU A 56 -15.89 -0.86 4.31
C GLU A 56 -15.42 -0.73 2.86
N PRO A 57 -15.37 -1.82 2.07
CA PRO A 57 -14.95 -1.79 0.66
C PRO A 57 -15.80 -0.87 -0.24
N ILE A 58 -17.03 -0.56 0.18
CA ILE A 58 -17.95 0.33 -0.56
C ILE A 58 -17.85 1.80 -0.13
N SER A 59 -17.08 2.11 0.92
CA SER A 59 -16.92 3.49 1.42
C SER A 59 -16.25 4.38 0.37
N LYS A 60 -16.40 5.70 0.49
CA LYS A 60 -15.95 6.66 -0.52
C LYS A 60 -14.45 6.53 -0.79
N LEU A 61 -14.07 6.40 -2.07
CA LEU A 61 -12.67 6.49 -2.51
C LEU A 61 -12.18 7.93 -2.35
N VAL A 62 -11.09 8.12 -1.62
CA VAL A 62 -10.50 9.45 -1.36
C VAL A 62 -9.13 9.63 -1.99
N GLY A 63 -8.51 8.55 -2.47
CA GLY A 63 -7.25 8.63 -3.22
C GLY A 63 -6.67 7.26 -3.55
N ARG A 64 -5.43 7.28 -4.04
CA ARG A 64 -4.60 6.09 -4.27
C ARG A 64 -3.21 6.29 -3.68
N ALA A 65 -2.68 5.25 -3.06
CA ALA A 65 -1.32 5.23 -2.53
C ALA A 65 -0.44 4.50 -3.56
N GLN A 66 0.35 5.29 -4.28
CA GLN A 66 1.16 4.84 -5.40
C GLN A 66 2.63 4.83 -5.02
N GLY A 67 3.33 3.72 -5.26
CA GLY A 67 4.74 3.62 -4.94
C GLY A 67 5.25 2.19 -4.90
N ILE A 68 6.30 2.00 -4.12
CA ILE A 68 6.97 0.72 -3.92
C ILE A 68 7.10 0.47 -2.42
N TYR A 69 6.87 -0.76 -1.99
CA TYR A 69 7.21 -1.22 -0.64
C TYR A 69 8.02 -2.50 -0.70
N ALA A 70 8.76 -2.78 0.36
CA ALA A 70 9.53 -4.00 0.50
C ALA A 70 9.57 -4.48 1.94
N PHE A 71 9.68 -5.79 2.12
CA PHE A 71 9.96 -6.38 3.42
C PHE A 71 11.43 -6.18 3.76
N ALA A 72 11.69 -5.53 4.88
CA ALA A 72 13.03 -5.11 5.30
C ALA A 72 13.59 -5.92 6.49
N SER A 73 12.85 -6.91 7.00
CA SER A 73 13.24 -7.80 8.09
C SER A 73 12.56 -9.16 7.96
#